data_AF-A0A7G5II55-F1
#
_entry.id   AF-A0A7G5II55-F1
#
_cell.length_a   1.000
_cell.length_b   1.000
_cell.length_c   1.000
_cell.angle_alpha   90.00
_cell.angle_beta   90.00
_cell.angle_gamma   90.00
#
_symmetry.space_group_name_H-M   'P 1'
#
loop_
_entity.id
_entity.type
_entity.pdbx_description
1 polymer ?
#
loop_
_entity_poly.entity_id
_entity_poly.type
_entity_poly.pdbx_seq_one_letter_code
_entity_poly.pdbx_strand_id
1 'polypeptide(L)'
;MATFNPDVPVVQADPTVEVTVGAANPLPLGANRFRLVAVDDSGNESDPAFLDVIVQDVGRPTAVLDMVDGNGRRIDPRVAAGASFRLSGARSSDEAPGRIVEYRFTLLSRD
;
A
#
# COMPACT_ATOMS: atom_id res chain seq x y z
N MET A 1 20.81 8.57 3.88
CA MET A 1 19.51 8.40 3.20
C MET A 1 18.88 9.78 3.06
N ALA A 2 18.47 10.14 1.86
CA ALA A 2 17.92 11.47 1.59
C ALA A 2 16.40 11.48 1.77
N THR A 3 15.88 12.47 2.47
CA THR A 3 14.44 12.72 2.55
C THR A 3 14.06 13.69 1.44
N PHE A 4 13.15 13.28 0.57
CA PHE A 4 12.62 14.13 -0.49
C PHE A 4 11.39 14.89 0.02
N ASN A 5 11.56 16.20 0.24
CA ASN A 5 10.45 17.10 0.53
C ASN A 5 10.07 17.86 -0.75
N PRO A 6 8.78 18.16 -0.97
CA PRO A 6 8.34 18.97 -2.11
C PRO A 6 9.15 20.27 -2.20
N ASP A 7 9.63 20.57 -3.41
CA ASP A 7 10.39 21.77 -3.75
C ASP A 7 11.71 22.00 -3.00
N VAL A 8 12.21 21.00 -2.24
CA VAL A 8 13.51 21.07 -1.56
C VAL A 8 14.54 20.21 -2.31
N PRO A 9 15.63 20.79 -2.85
CA PRO A 9 16.65 20.02 -3.53
C PRO A 9 17.45 19.17 -2.53
N VAL A 10 17.71 17.92 -2.90
CA VAL A 10 18.72 17.08 -2.27
C VAL A 10 20.03 17.31 -3.00
N VAL A 11 20.99 17.98 -2.34
CA VAL A 11 22.29 18.31 -2.94
C VAL A 11 23.33 17.28 -2.54
N GLN A 12 24.01 16.70 -3.53
CA GLN A 12 25.10 15.74 -3.35
C GLN A 12 26.02 15.72 -4.56
N ALA A 13 27.24 15.20 -4.40
CA ALA A 13 28.18 15.00 -5.49
C ALA A 13 27.93 13.67 -6.25
N ASP A 14 27.33 12.69 -5.58
CA ASP A 14 27.04 11.38 -6.18
C ASP A 14 25.93 11.49 -7.25
N PRO A 15 26.06 10.82 -8.40
CA PRO A 15 25.07 10.85 -9.46
C PRO A 15 23.84 9.96 -9.18
N THR A 16 23.78 9.33 -8.01
CA THR A 16 22.70 8.41 -7.63
C THR A 16 22.19 8.75 -6.25
N VAL A 17 20.87 8.88 -6.12
CA VAL A 17 20.19 9.14 -4.87
C VAL A 17 19.11 8.09 -4.66
N GLU A 18 19.06 7.52 -3.47
CA GLU A 18 17.97 6.63 -3.08
C GLU A 18 16.79 7.46 -2.58
N VAL A 19 15.60 7.22 -3.15
CA VAL A 19 14.34 7.76 -2.62
C VAL A 19 13.87 6.80 -1.52
N THR A 20 14.24 7.10 -0.27
CA THR A 20 13.85 6.24 0.87
C THR A 20 12.37 6.45 1.19
N VAL A 21 11.58 5.40 0.95
CA VAL A 21 10.15 5.34 1.30
C VAL A 21 10.01 4.60 2.64
N GLY A 22 9.32 5.20 3.61
CA GLY A 22 9.13 4.59 4.93
C GLY A 22 7.71 4.81 5.44
N ALA A 23 7.30 4.02 6.45
CA ALA A 23 5.95 4.11 7.03
C ALA A 23 5.60 5.51 7.58
N ALA A 24 6.62 6.28 7.99
CA ALA A 24 6.43 7.65 8.48
C ALA A 24 6.31 8.69 7.33
N ASN A 25 6.85 8.39 6.15
CA ASN A 25 6.85 9.27 4.97
C ASN A 25 6.72 8.41 3.70
N PRO A 26 5.51 7.89 3.41
CA PRO A 26 5.28 7.17 2.17
C PRO A 26 5.31 8.14 0.99
N LEU A 27 5.84 7.71 -0.15
CA LEU A 27 5.56 8.40 -1.41
C LEU A 27 4.05 8.26 -1.69
N PRO A 28 3.32 9.35 -1.95
CA PRO A 28 1.89 9.27 -2.27
C PRO A 28 1.62 8.38 -3.48
N LEU A 29 0.49 7.65 -3.45
CA LEU A 29 -0.03 6.97 -4.63
C LEU A 29 -0.29 7.97 -5.76
N GLY A 30 -0.11 7.52 -6.99
CA GLY A 30 -0.23 8.34 -8.20
C GLY A 30 1.10 8.89 -8.69
N ALA A 31 1.03 9.93 -9.52
CA ALA A 31 2.20 10.51 -10.17
C ALA A 31 3.01 11.39 -9.21
N ASN A 32 4.31 11.10 -9.12
CA ASN A 32 5.30 11.88 -8.38
C ASN A 32 6.34 12.38 -9.37
N ARG A 33 6.42 13.71 -9.54
CA ARG A 33 7.34 14.34 -10.49
C ARG A 33 8.64 14.74 -9.83
N PHE A 34 9.74 14.23 -10.34
CA PHE A 34 11.10 14.57 -9.90
C PHE A 34 11.74 15.55 -10.87
N ARG A 35 12.64 16.38 -10.34
CA ARG A 35 13.45 17.35 -11.09
C ARG A 35 14.93 17.15 -10.78
N LEU A 36 15.77 17.17 -11.80
CA LEU A 36 17.23 17.20 -11.67
C LEU A 36 17.78 18.46 -12.35
N VAL A 37 18.69 19.14 -11.66
CA VAL A 37 19.55 20.22 -12.20
C VAL A 37 20.98 19.83 -11.85
N ALA A 38 21.86 19.77 -12.83
CA ALA A 38 23.28 19.51 -12.62
C ALA A 38 24.04 20.85 -12.55
N VAL A 39 25.03 20.93 -11.66
CA VAL A 39 25.90 22.11 -11.50
C VAL A 39 27.33 21.69 -11.78
N ASP A 40 28.02 22.38 -12.68
CA ASP A 40 29.44 22.11 -12.97
C ASP A 40 30.39 22.77 -11.96
N ASP A 41 31.69 22.53 -12.12
CA ASP A 41 32.75 23.07 -11.25
C ASP A 41 32.96 24.59 -11.41
N SER A 42 32.38 25.18 -12.44
CA SER A 42 32.34 26.62 -12.69
C SER A 42 31.06 27.28 -12.15
N GLY A 43 30.13 26.48 -11.61
CA GLY A 43 28.86 26.94 -11.06
C GLY A 43 27.74 27.11 -12.09
N ASN A 44 27.90 26.61 -13.33
CA ASN A 44 26.84 26.67 -14.33
C ASN A 44 25.79 25.60 -14.06
N GLU A 45 24.52 25.99 -14.13
CA GLU A 45 23.38 25.08 -14.01
C GLU A 45 22.92 24.58 -15.38
N SER A 46 22.53 23.31 -15.46
CA SER A 46 21.85 22.76 -16.63
C SER A 46 20.40 23.23 -16.72
N ASP A 47 19.78 23.07 -17.89
CA ASP A 47 18.32 23.07 -17.96
C ASP A 47 17.76 21.92 -17.08
N PRO A 48 16.58 22.09 -16.46
CA PRO A 48 15.99 21.04 -15.63
C PRO A 48 15.53 19.83 -16.43
N ALA A 49 15.92 18.64 -15.98
CA ALA A 49 15.35 17.38 -16.43
C ALA A 49 14.21 16.94 -15.50
N PHE A 50 13.19 16.27 -16.05
CA PHE A 50 12.03 15.80 -15.29
C PHE A 50 11.79 14.30 -15.48
N LEU A 51 11.32 13.63 -14.42
CA LEU A 51 10.89 12.24 -14.46
C LEU A 51 9.59 12.09 -13.65
N ASP A 52 8.55 11.53 -14.26
CA ASP A 52 7.32 11.16 -13.57
C ASP A 52 7.37 9.69 -13.15
N VAL A 53 7.26 9.43 -11.84
CA VAL A 53 7.19 8.09 -11.25
C VAL A 53 5.77 7.85 -10.77
N ILE A 54 5.10 6.81 -11.28
CA ILE A 54 3.75 6.45 -10.86
C ILE A 54 3.86 5.39 -9.76
N VAL A 55 3.43 5.76 -8.55
CA VAL A 55 3.32 4.83 -7.43
C VAL A 55 1.92 4.22 -7.47
N GLN A 56 1.85 2.92 -7.64
CA GLN A 56 0.58 2.19 -7.73
C GLN A 56 0.38 1.35 -6.48
N ASP A 57 -0.86 1.29 -6.01
CA ASP A 57 -1.27 0.23 -5.10
C ASP A 57 -1.48 -1.04 -5.92
N VAL A 58 -0.53 -1.97 -5.80
CA VAL A 58 -0.55 -3.26 -6.49
C VAL A 58 -1.09 -4.39 -5.60
N GLY A 59 -1.38 -4.10 -4.33
CA GLY A 59 -1.88 -5.06 -3.36
C GLY A 59 -3.40 -5.01 -3.31
N ARG A 60 -4.09 -5.80 -4.14
CA ARG A 60 -5.53 -6.01 -3.90
C ARG A 60 -5.68 -6.81 -2.59
N PRO A 61 -6.67 -6.50 -1.73
CA PRO A 61 -6.87 -7.27 -0.52
C PRO A 61 -7.23 -8.73 -0.86
N THR A 62 -6.68 -9.66 -0.08
CA THR A 62 -7.00 -11.08 -0.16
C THR A 62 -8.11 -11.38 0.85
N ALA A 63 -9.29 -11.75 0.35
CA ALA A 63 -10.43 -12.11 1.20
C ALA A 63 -10.37 -13.58 1.63
N VAL A 64 -10.60 -13.83 2.92
CA VAL A 64 -10.67 -15.17 3.51
C VAL A 64 -11.94 -15.28 4.34
N LEU A 65 -12.80 -16.23 3.98
CA LEU A 65 -14.06 -16.49 4.67
C LEU A 65 -13.97 -17.77 5.50
N ASP A 66 -14.29 -17.66 6.79
CA ASP A 66 -14.33 -18.79 7.72
C ASP A 66 -15.67 -18.87 8.47
N MET A 67 -15.98 -20.06 8.99
CA MET A 67 -16.96 -20.22 10.07
C MET A 67 -16.22 -20.30 11.41
N VAL A 68 -16.73 -19.60 12.42
CA VAL A 68 -16.11 -19.52 13.75
C VAL A 68 -17.11 -19.78 14.88
N ASP A 69 -16.61 -20.22 16.03
CA ASP A 69 -17.40 -20.44 17.24
C ASP A 69 -17.65 -19.15 18.07
N GLY A 70 -18.20 -19.34 19.28
CA GLY A 70 -18.45 -18.28 20.27
C GLY A 70 -17.24 -17.41 20.59
N ASN A 71 -16.04 -17.99 20.50
CA ASN A 71 -14.76 -17.42 20.90
C ASN A 71 -13.91 -16.99 19.69
N GLY A 72 -14.44 -17.06 18.48
CA GLY A 72 -13.72 -16.70 17.25
C GLY A 72 -12.77 -17.79 16.74
N ARG A 73 -12.80 -19.01 17.31
CA ARG A 73 -12.01 -20.14 16.81
C ARG A 73 -12.67 -20.70 15.54
N ARG A 74 -11.85 -20.99 14.52
CA ARG A 74 -12.31 -21.62 13.27
C ARG A 74 -12.88 -23.02 13.53
N ILE A 75 -13.99 -23.32 12.87
CA ILE A 75 -14.71 -24.59 12.95
C ILE A 75 -15.17 -25.03 11.56
N ASP A 76 -15.50 -26.31 11.42
CA ASP A 76 -16.00 -26.89 10.16
C ASP A 76 -17.36 -26.29 9.80
N PRO A 77 -17.61 -25.92 8.53
CA PRO A 77 -18.82 -25.23 8.07
C PRO A 77 -20.04 -26.17 7.98
N ARG A 78 -20.42 -26.78 9.11
CA ARG A 78 -21.59 -27.64 9.25
C ARG A 78 -22.41 -27.13 10.41
N VAL A 79 -23.69 -26.88 10.16
CA VAL A 79 -24.61 -26.29 11.13
C VAL A 79 -25.88 -27.13 11.17
N ALA A 80 -26.35 -27.47 12.37
CA ALA A 80 -27.62 -28.16 12.53
C ALA A 80 -28.78 -27.28 12.05
N ALA A 81 -29.84 -27.90 11.54
CA ALA A 81 -31.03 -27.16 11.15
C ALA A 81 -31.57 -26.34 12.32
N GLY A 82 -31.84 -25.05 12.09
CA GLY A 82 -32.33 -24.11 13.10
C GLY A 82 -31.25 -23.57 14.06
N ALA A 83 -30.00 -23.99 13.95
CA ALA A 83 -28.91 -23.43 14.75
C ALA A 83 -28.32 -22.17 14.11
N SER A 84 -27.90 -21.22 14.95
CA SER A 84 -27.14 -20.05 14.52
C SER A 84 -25.66 -20.38 14.33
N PHE A 85 -24.98 -19.62 13.48
CA PHE A 85 -23.54 -19.72 13.23
C PHE A 85 -22.95 -18.32 13.00
N ARG A 86 -21.62 -18.23 12.97
CA ARG A 86 -20.89 -16.98 12.73
C ARG A 86 -19.91 -17.13 11.58
N LEU A 87 -19.93 -16.16 10.68
CA LEU A 87 -18.93 -16.02 9.63
C LEU A 87 -17.87 -15.00 10.07
N SER A 88 -16.64 -15.19 9.61
CA SER A 88 -15.53 -14.30 9.91
C SER A 88 -14.70 -14.02 8.66
N GLY A 89 -14.31 -12.76 8.51
CA GLY A 89 -13.33 -12.29 7.52
C GLY A 89 -11.95 -12.06 8.10
N ALA A 90 -11.71 -12.37 9.40
CA ALA A 90 -10.57 -11.87 10.16
C ALA A 90 -9.18 -12.32 9.67
N ARG A 91 -9.11 -13.34 8.80
CA ARG A 91 -7.86 -13.78 8.16
C ARG A 91 -7.61 -13.15 6.79
N SER A 92 -8.50 -12.27 6.35
CA SER A 92 -8.26 -11.46 5.16
C SER A 92 -7.07 -10.52 5.41
N SER A 93 -6.30 -10.22 4.38
CA SER A 93 -5.12 -9.35 4.49
C SER A 93 -5.07 -8.36 3.34
N ASP A 94 -4.36 -7.26 3.56
CA ASP A 94 -4.00 -6.28 2.56
C ASP A 94 -2.55 -5.88 2.80
N GLU A 95 -1.77 -5.70 1.73
CA GLU A 95 -0.35 -5.37 1.85
C GLU A 95 -0.18 -3.87 2.09
N ALA A 96 0.82 -3.49 2.89
CA ALA A 96 1.09 -2.06 3.13
C ALA A 96 1.39 -1.32 1.82
N PRO A 97 0.93 -0.06 1.66
CA PRO A 97 0.30 0.80 2.67
C PRO A 97 -1.22 0.57 2.85
N GLY A 98 -1.81 -0.37 2.12
CA GLY A 98 -3.23 -0.72 2.19
C GLY A 98 -3.64 -1.29 3.56
N ARG A 99 -4.95 -1.32 3.80
CA ARG A 99 -5.56 -2.00 4.95
C ARG A 99 -7.02 -2.30 4.64
N ILE A 100 -7.52 -3.41 5.18
CA ILE A 100 -8.95 -3.73 5.10
C ILE A 100 -9.74 -2.77 5.96
N VAL A 101 -10.71 -2.09 5.35
CA VAL A 101 -11.61 -1.13 6.01
C VAL A 101 -13.06 -1.60 6.03
N GLU A 102 -13.43 -2.60 5.24
CA GLU A 102 -14.80 -3.08 5.09
C GLU A 102 -14.84 -4.59 4.79
N TYR A 103 -15.83 -5.29 5.35
CA TYR A 103 -16.17 -6.66 5.01
C TYR A 103 -17.61 -6.74 4.50
N ARG A 104 -17.81 -7.37 3.34
CA ARG A 104 -19.15 -7.57 2.74
C ARG A 104 -19.46 -9.06 2.67
N PHE A 105 -20.33 -9.53 3.57
CA PHE A 105 -20.81 -10.92 3.57
C PHE A 105 -22.10 -11.01 2.76
N THR A 106 -22.20 -11.97 1.84
CA THR A 106 -23.37 -12.14 0.96
C THR A 106 -23.70 -13.62 0.82
N LEU A 107 -24.97 -13.99 1.02
CA LEU A 107 -25.48 -15.29 0.61
C LEU A 107 -25.84 -15.21 -0.88
N LEU A 108 -25.17 -16.03 -1.72
CA LEU A 108 -25.32 -15.97 -3.17
C LEU A 108 -26.49 -16.81 -3.70
N SER A 109 -26.68 -18.01 -3.16
CA SER A 109 -27.72 -18.95 -3.58
C SER A 109 -28.15 -19.86 -2.44
N ARG A 110 -29.29 -20.53 -2.65
CA ARG A 110 -29.76 -21.69 -1.89
C ARG A 110 -30.14 -22.73 -2.94
N ASP A 111 -29.48 -23.88 -2.89
CA ASP A 111 -29.83 -25.02 -3.74
C ASP A 111 -30.93 -25.86 -3.08
#